data_AF-K9UFS2-F1
#
_entry.id   AF-K9UFS2-F1
#
_cell.length_a   1.000
_cell.length_b   1.000
_cell.length_c   1.000
_cell.angle_alpha   90.00
_cell.angle_beta   90.00
_cell.angle_gamma   90.00
#
_symmetry.space_group_name_H-M   'P 1'
#
loop_
_entity.id
_entity.type
_entity.pdbx_description
1 polymer ?
#
loop_
_entity_poly.entity_id
_entity_poly.type
_entity_poly.pdbx_seq_one_letter_code
_entity_poly.pdbx_strand_id
1 'polypeptide(L)'
;MLNNGLLIIWFHFLLDRFRKAIGIKEYFLNPEKSVGYSKSKQFKRKVIFGGLFILFLLITIWSGFDKQKTSQLKDTNSIPPLVMTGGNPYVRALMRTISTSEAKDTNPYTLLYGGKHFTDLSRHPNQCITIVSGPHQGECSTAAGRYQVLTSTWLEKVKQYRSKQSKSLTGNPDNFEPQSQDEVVYAWLIDRHAWGADIADLLKQGKLNRVLQLLSGTWTSLGYGTENNSITPMLSKVYQKALSEELDRVNMSSHD
;
A
#
# COMPACT_ATOMS: atom_id res chain seq x y z
N MET A 1 13.21 35.01 -10.92
CA MET A 1 13.57 34.74 -12.32
C MET A 1 14.52 33.54 -12.34
N LEU A 2 14.35 32.63 -13.32
CA LEU A 2 15.07 31.37 -13.57
C LEU A 2 14.62 30.18 -12.68
N ASN A 3 14.26 28.99 -13.17
CA ASN A 3 14.05 28.50 -14.54
C ASN A 3 13.18 27.21 -14.47
N ASN A 4 11.92 27.28 -14.93
CA ASN A 4 10.91 26.19 -14.90
C ASN A 4 11.08 25.18 -16.06
N GLY A 5 12.32 24.79 -16.39
CA GLY A 5 12.62 24.09 -17.65
C GLY A 5 12.88 22.58 -17.58
N LEU A 6 13.23 22.00 -16.43
CA LEU A 6 13.81 20.64 -16.42
C LEU A 6 12.86 19.48 -16.07
N LEU A 7 11.68 19.74 -15.49
CA LEU A 7 10.73 18.67 -15.13
C LEU A 7 9.84 18.21 -16.30
N ILE A 8 9.69 19.04 -17.35
CA ILE A 8 8.97 18.68 -18.58
C ILE A 8 9.79 17.70 -19.45
N ILE A 9 11.12 17.76 -19.33
CA ILE A 9 12.05 16.95 -20.12
C ILE A 9 12.03 15.47 -19.68
N TRP A 10 11.81 15.19 -18.38
CA TRP A 10 11.76 13.82 -17.87
C TRP A 10 10.49 13.05 -18.27
N PHE A 11 9.35 13.74 -18.40
CA PHE A 11 8.10 13.11 -18.82
C PHE A 11 8.06 12.85 -20.33
N HIS A 12 8.65 13.73 -21.14
CA HIS A 12 8.77 13.53 -22.59
C HIS A 12 9.79 12.43 -22.95
N PHE A 13 10.89 12.30 -22.19
CA PHE A 13 11.94 11.31 -22.49
C PHE A 13 11.53 9.87 -22.11
N LEU A 14 10.67 9.71 -21.09
CA LEU A 14 10.13 8.41 -20.71
C LEU A 14 9.08 7.91 -21.71
N LEU A 15 8.23 8.79 -22.24
CA LEU A 15 7.22 8.44 -23.24
C LEU A 15 7.80 8.09 -24.62
N ASP A 16 8.90 8.73 -25.04
CA ASP A 16 9.52 8.48 -26.36
C ASP A 16 10.30 7.16 -26.40
N ARG A 17 10.94 6.75 -25.29
CA ARG A 17 11.53 5.40 -25.16
C ARG A 17 10.49 4.29 -25.14
N PHE A 18 9.31 4.53 -24.57
CA PHE A 18 8.21 3.55 -24.58
C PHE A 18 7.58 3.41 -25.97
N ARG A 19 7.49 4.48 -26.77
CA ARG A 19 6.93 4.42 -28.13
C ARG A 19 7.81 3.66 -29.12
N LYS A 20 9.14 3.77 -29.03
CA LYS A 20 10.08 3.00 -29.88
C LYS A 20 10.19 1.53 -29.49
N ALA A 21 9.93 1.17 -28.23
CA ALA A 21 10.04 -0.20 -27.75
C ALA A 21 8.84 -1.10 -28.10
N ILE A 22 7.66 -0.53 -28.41
CA ILE A 22 6.41 -1.31 -28.60
C ILE A 22 6.05 -1.52 -30.09
N GLY A 23 6.76 -0.92 -31.05
CA GLY A 23 6.66 -1.30 -32.46
C GLY A 23 5.23 -1.35 -33.04
N ILE A 24 4.35 -0.43 -32.63
CA ILE A 24 2.97 -0.38 -33.11
C ILE A 24 2.95 0.35 -34.46
N LYS A 25 2.79 -0.42 -35.55
CA LYS A 25 2.32 0.10 -36.84
C LYS A 25 0.80 0.30 -36.74
N GLU A 26 0.34 1.51 -37.03
CA GLU A 26 -1.09 1.79 -37.22
C GLU A 26 -1.62 1.01 -38.42
N TYR A 27 -2.58 0.11 -38.19
CA TYR A 27 -3.43 -0.46 -39.23
C TYR A 27 -4.83 0.13 -39.10
N PHE A 28 -5.19 0.98 -40.07
CA PHE A 28 -6.56 1.42 -40.30
C PHE A 28 -7.39 0.26 -40.83
N LEU A 29 -8.55 -0.03 -40.20
CA LEU A 29 -9.54 -0.96 -40.75
C LEU A 29 -10.93 -0.29 -40.79
N ASN A 30 -11.45 -0.27 -42.01
CA ASN A 30 -12.68 0.34 -42.52
C ASN A 30 -13.88 -0.61 -42.28
N PRO A 31 -15.06 -0.15 -41.81
CA PRO A 31 -16.17 -1.04 -41.49
C PRO A 31 -17.24 -1.03 -42.59
N GLU A 32 -17.25 -2.05 -43.44
CA GLU A 32 -18.45 -2.48 -44.16
C GLU A 32 -18.38 -4.00 -44.39
N LYS A 33 -19.29 -4.76 -43.76
CA LYS A 33 -20.28 -5.58 -44.47
C LYS A 33 -21.13 -6.40 -43.51
N SER A 34 -22.39 -6.40 -43.87
CA SER A 34 -23.60 -6.88 -43.21
C SER A 34 -23.93 -8.33 -43.59
N VAL A 35 -25.10 -8.76 -43.10
CA VAL A 35 -25.93 -9.90 -43.56
C VAL A 35 -25.58 -11.24 -42.90
N GLY A 36 -26.52 -12.04 -42.38
CA GLY A 36 -27.98 -11.96 -42.36
C GLY A 36 -28.55 -13.20 -41.68
N TYR A 37 -29.75 -13.07 -41.13
CA TYR A 37 -30.47 -14.09 -40.36
C TYR A 37 -31.63 -14.66 -41.18
N SER A 38 -31.84 -15.99 -41.22
CA SER A 38 -33.15 -16.56 -41.59
C SER A 38 -33.37 -18.02 -41.14
N LYS A 39 -34.39 -18.19 -40.29
CA LYS A 39 -35.44 -19.24 -40.21
C LYS A 39 -35.02 -20.72 -40.37
N SER A 40 -35.44 -21.64 -39.49
CA SER A 40 -36.85 -22.07 -39.47
C SER A 40 -37.24 -22.99 -38.29
N LYS A 41 -38.18 -22.45 -37.52
CA LYS A 41 -39.37 -22.98 -36.81
C LYS A 41 -39.80 -24.49 -36.82
N GLN A 42 -38.99 -25.47 -37.22
CA GLN A 42 -39.33 -26.90 -37.03
C GLN A 42 -38.49 -27.62 -35.97
N PHE A 43 -37.51 -26.95 -35.38
CA PHE A 43 -36.68 -27.48 -34.30
C PHE A 43 -37.31 -27.30 -32.89
N LYS A 44 -38.61 -26.96 -32.80
CA LYS A 44 -39.24 -26.43 -31.57
C LYS A 44 -39.78 -27.45 -30.56
N ARG A 45 -39.63 -28.77 -30.78
CA ARG A 45 -40.08 -29.78 -29.78
C ARG A 45 -39.00 -30.72 -29.24
N LYS A 46 -37.80 -30.77 -29.84
CA LYS A 46 -36.64 -31.50 -29.27
C LYS A 46 -35.63 -30.61 -28.53
N VAL A 47 -35.71 -29.28 -28.69
CA VAL A 47 -34.84 -28.31 -27.98
C VAL A 47 -35.23 -28.10 -26.52
N ILE A 48 -36.50 -28.30 -26.14
CA ILE A 48 -36.97 -27.97 -24.79
C ILE A 48 -36.37 -28.94 -23.75
N PHE A 49 -36.29 -30.24 -24.06
CA PHE A 49 -35.70 -31.23 -23.14
C PHE A 49 -34.16 -31.24 -23.17
N GLY A 50 -33.53 -31.00 -24.32
CA GLY A 50 -32.07 -30.83 -24.40
C GLY A 50 -31.59 -29.54 -23.74
N GLY A 51 -32.37 -28.47 -23.81
CA GLY A 51 -32.08 -27.19 -23.19
C GLY A 51 -32.15 -27.25 -21.66
N LEU A 52 -33.12 -27.95 -21.08
CA LEU A 52 -33.23 -28.13 -19.62
C LEU A 52 -32.10 -29.00 -19.05
N PHE A 53 -31.65 -30.03 -19.78
CA PHE A 53 -30.52 -30.87 -19.35
C PHE A 53 -29.18 -30.13 -19.43
N ILE A 54 -28.97 -29.29 -20.46
CA ILE A 54 -27.81 -28.40 -20.57
C ILE A 54 -27.86 -27.29 -19.52
N LEU A 55 -29.04 -26.74 -19.20
CA LEU A 55 -29.19 -25.72 -18.15
C LEU A 55 -28.92 -26.32 -16.76
N PHE A 56 -29.35 -27.56 -16.49
CA PHE A 56 -29.06 -28.26 -15.23
C PHE A 56 -27.58 -28.66 -15.11
N LEU A 57 -26.93 -29.06 -16.21
CA LEU A 57 -25.47 -29.24 -16.28
C LEU A 57 -24.70 -27.91 -16.10
N LEU A 58 -25.19 -26.81 -16.67
CA LEU A 58 -24.59 -25.49 -16.47
C LEU A 58 -24.76 -25.00 -15.03
N ILE A 59 -25.92 -25.22 -14.39
CA ILE A 59 -26.17 -24.84 -12.99
C ILE A 59 -25.31 -25.67 -12.02
N THR A 60 -25.10 -26.97 -12.29
CA THR A 60 -24.23 -27.83 -11.46
C THR A 60 -22.74 -27.54 -11.68
N ILE A 61 -22.33 -27.12 -12.88
CA ILE A 61 -20.97 -26.60 -13.14
C ILE A 61 -20.78 -25.21 -12.51
N TRP A 62 -21.82 -24.36 -12.46
CA TRP A 62 -21.73 -23.03 -11.85
C TRP A 62 -21.72 -23.09 -10.32
N SER A 63 -22.54 -23.95 -9.71
CA SER A 63 -22.54 -24.16 -8.25
C SER A 63 -21.33 -24.95 -7.72
N GLY A 64 -20.56 -25.61 -8.61
CA GLY A 64 -19.27 -26.23 -8.29
C GLY A 64 -18.05 -25.29 -8.44
N PHE A 65 -18.18 -24.17 -9.15
CA PHE A 65 -17.07 -23.22 -9.36
C PHE A 65 -16.99 -22.13 -8.27
N ASP A 66 -18.06 -21.92 -7.51
CA ASP A 66 -18.12 -20.88 -6.46
C ASP A 66 -17.56 -21.29 -5.09
N LYS A 67 -17.06 -22.52 -4.93
CA LYS A 67 -16.48 -22.99 -3.65
C LYS A 67 -14.96 -23.21 -3.65
N GLN A 68 -14.25 -22.90 -4.73
CA GLN A 68 -12.79 -23.04 -4.81
C GLN A 68 -12.02 -21.76 -5.15
N LYS A 69 -12.68 -20.60 -5.26
CA LYS A 69 -12.03 -19.32 -5.55
C LYS A 69 -11.76 -18.45 -4.32
N THR A 70 -11.50 -19.07 -3.16
CA THR A 70 -11.18 -18.35 -1.91
C THR A 70 -9.85 -18.74 -1.28
N SER A 71 -9.05 -19.57 -1.95
CA SER A 71 -7.65 -19.76 -1.56
C SER A 71 -6.74 -19.52 -2.77
N GLN A 72 -5.84 -18.56 -2.63
CA GLN A 72 -4.72 -18.30 -3.56
C GLN A 72 -4.98 -17.41 -4.78
N LEU A 73 -5.66 -16.28 -4.59
CA LEU A 73 -5.13 -15.06 -5.20
C LEU A 73 -4.05 -14.54 -4.25
N LYS A 74 -2.80 -14.87 -4.57
CA LYS A 74 -1.61 -14.20 -4.03
C LYS A 74 -1.68 -12.77 -4.54
N ASP A 75 -2.44 -11.93 -3.82
CA ASP A 75 -2.68 -10.53 -4.16
C ASP A 75 -1.34 -9.81 -4.11
N THR A 76 -0.73 -9.60 -5.27
CA THR A 76 0.48 -8.79 -5.46
C THR A 76 0.22 -7.30 -5.17
N ASN A 77 -1.00 -6.93 -4.77
CA ASN A 77 -1.38 -5.65 -4.15
C ASN A 77 -1.74 -5.78 -2.65
N SER A 78 -1.31 -6.85 -1.98
CA SER A 78 -1.50 -7.02 -0.55
C SER A 78 -0.57 -6.09 0.23
N ILE A 79 -1.16 -5.21 1.04
CA ILE A 79 -0.42 -4.37 1.98
C ILE A 79 -0.11 -5.27 3.18
N PRO A 80 1.16 -5.52 3.55
CA PRO A 80 1.45 -6.44 4.66
C PRO A 80 0.69 -6.06 5.94
N PRO A 81 0.19 -7.02 6.74
CA PRO A 81 -0.41 -6.71 8.04
C PRO A 81 0.65 -6.19 9.01
N LEU A 82 0.22 -5.51 10.07
CA LEU A 82 1.10 -5.13 11.20
C LEU A 82 1.39 -6.37 12.06
N VAL A 83 2.59 -6.44 12.64
CA VAL A 83 2.96 -7.45 13.65
C VAL A 83 2.38 -7.08 15.01
N MET A 84 2.30 -5.78 15.35
CA MET A 84 1.64 -5.39 16.61
C MET A 84 0.17 -5.83 16.62
N THR A 85 -0.30 -6.25 17.79
CA THR A 85 -1.71 -6.59 18.05
C THR A 85 -2.44 -5.46 18.76
N GLY A 86 -3.78 -5.41 18.64
CA GLY A 86 -4.59 -4.36 19.26
C GLY A 86 -4.32 -2.97 18.69
N GLY A 87 -4.76 -1.92 19.41
CA GLY A 87 -4.67 -0.54 18.97
C GLY A 87 -5.85 -0.08 18.09
N ASN A 88 -5.91 1.21 17.81
CA ASN A 88 -7.00 1.83 17.06
C ASN A 88 -6.92 1.45 15.57
N PRO A 89 -7.99 0.86 14.97
CA PRO A 89 -7.97 0.37 13.58
C PRO A 89 -7.70 1.48 12.55
N TYR A 90 -8.13 2.71 12.81
CA TYR A 90 -7.85 3.86 11.94
C TYR A 90 -6.36 4.18 11.89
N VAL A 91 -5.70 4.19 13.04
CA VAL A 91 -4.25 4.46 13.13
C VAL A 91 -3.45 3.31 12.53
N ARG A 92 -3.87 2.06 12.75
CA ARG A 92 -3.24 0.88 12.13
C ARG A 92 -3.34 0.93 10.59
N ALA A 93 -4.49 1.31 10.06
CA ALA A 93 -4.67 1.50 8.62
C ALA A 93 -3.77 2.62 8.07
N LEU A 94 -3.60 3.71 8.82
CA LEU A 94 -2.65 4.76 8.49
C LEU A 94 -1.20 4.24 8.48
N MET A 95 -0.77 3.47 9.47
CA MET A 95 0.58 2.87 9.48
C MET A 95 0.84 1.99 8.26
N ARG A 96 -0.14 1.20 7.84
CA ARG A 96 -0.07 0.40 6.62
C ARG A 96 -0.01 1.27 5.35
N THR A 97 -0.64 2.44 5.38
CA THR A 97 -0.57 3.45 4.32
C THR A 97 0.82 4.08 4.23
N ILE A 98 1.41 4.49 5.37
CA ILE A 98 2.79 5.00 5.45
C ILE A 98 3.77 3.95 4.92
N SER A 99 3.64 2.70 5.35
CA SER A 99 4.46 1.60 4.85
C SER A 99 4.36 1.42 3.33
N THR A 100 3.20 1.68 2.73
CA THR A 100 3.03 1.56 1.26
C THR A 100 3.76 2.68 0.50
N SER A 101 3.89 3.87 1.08
CA SER A 101 4.60 4.98 0.46
C SER A 101 6.11 4.91 0.71
N GLU A 102 6.52 4.45 1.89
CA GLU A 102 7.92 4.43 2.32
C GLU A 102 8.66 3.13 1.97
N ALA A 103 7.99 1.98 2.12
CA ALA A 103 8.61 0.65 2.04
C ALA A 103 7.72 -0.32 1.26
N LYS A 104 7.54 -0.06 -0.04
CA LYS A 104 6.80 -0.97 -0.94
C LYS A 104 7.65 -2.21 -1.25
N ASP A 105 7.71 -3.12 -0.29
CA ASP A 105 8.42 -4.39 -0.36
C ASP A 105 7.62 -5.52 0.30
N THR A 106 7.95 -6.78 -0.02
CA THR A 106 7.37 -7.97 0.60
C THR A 106 7.80 -8.19 2.06
N ASN A 107 8.98 -7.72 2.44
CA ASN A 107 9.53 -7.74 3.79
C ASN A 107 9.95 -6.31 4.21
N PRO A 108 8.97 -5.42 4.43
CA PRO A 108 9.25 -4.00 4.63
C PRO A 108 10.05 -3.72 5.92
N TYR A 109 9.96 -4.60 6.93
CA TYR A 109 10.63 -4.41 8.23
C TYR A 109 12.15 -4.49 8.17
N THR A 110 12.70 -5.10 7.14
CA THR A 110 14.15 -5.25 6.96
C THR A 110 14.68 -4.39 5.81
N LEU A 111 13.84 -3.54 5.21
CA LEU A 111 14.19 -2.76 4.04
C LEU A 111 15.09 -1.58 4.41
N LEU A 112 16.22 -1.45 3.73
CA LEU A 112 17.09 -0.28 3.76
C LEU A 112 16.71 0.69 2.65
N TYR A 113 17.02 1.96 2.85
CA TYR A 113 17.03 2.92 1.76
C TYR A 113 17.80 2.37 0.54
N GLY A 114 17.22 2.50 -0.65
CA GLY A 114 17.80 1.93 -1.88
C GLY A 114 17.48 0.44 -2.13
N GLY A 115 16.69 -0.21 -1.26
CA GLY A 115 16.04 -1.50 -1.55
C GLY A 115 16.77 -2.76 -1.11
N LYS A 116 17.92 -2.64 -0.42
CA LYS A 116 18.60 -3.80 0.18
C LYS A 116 17.92 -4.22 1.48
N HIS A 117 18.22 -5.41 1.97
CA HIS A 117 17.73 -5.89 3.26
C HIS A 117 18.86 -6.10 4.26
N PHE A 118 18.60 -5.78 5.53
CA PHE A 118 19.44 -6.14 6.66
C PHE A 118 18.88 -7.34 7.43
N THR A 119 19.71 -8.01 8.22
CA THR A 119 19.32 -9.24 8.94
C THR A 119 19.38 -9.10 10.47
N ASP A 120 20.26 -8.25 10.99
CA ASP A 120 20.35 -7.99 12.43
C ASP A 120 19.25 -7.00 12.87
N LEU A 121 18.23 -7.51 13.55
CA LEU A 121 17.14 -6.75 14.12
C LEU A 121 17.38 -6.37 15.59
N SER A 122 18.55 -6.69 16.15
CA SER A 122 18.90 -6.33 17.53
C SER A 122 19.05 -4.82 17.73
N ARG A 123 19.17 -4.04 16.65
CA ARG A 123 19.26 -2.58 16.66
C ARG A 123 18.90 -2.01 15.29
N HIS A 124 18.69 -0.71 15.22
CA HIS A 124 18.60 -0.02 13.93
C HIS A 124 19.92 -0.19 13.15
N PRO A 125 19.88 -0.54 11.85
CA PRO A 125 21.08 -0.96 11.11
C PRO A 125 22.11 0.17 10.93
N ASN A 126 21.69 1.43 11.01
CA ASN A 126 22.54 2.62 10.87
C ASN A 126 23.49 2.57 9.66
N GLN A 127 23.00 2.00 8.55
CA GLN A 127 23.78 1.91 7.33
C GLN A 127 23.65 3.21 6.56
N CYS A 128 24.78 3.87 6.36
CA CYS A 128 24.85 5.09 5.58
C CYS A 128 24.81 4.76 4.08
N ILE A 129 23.70 5.10 3.42
CA ILE A 129 23.49 4.82 1.99
C ILE A 129 23.38 6.15 1.25
N THR A 130 24.23 6.34 0.24
CA THR A 130 24.27 7.56 -0.55
C THR A 130 22.96 7.76 -1.32
N ILE A 131 22.40 8.96 -1.21
CA ILE A 131 21.24 9.40 -1.96
C ILE A 131 21.66 9.67 -3.41
N VAL A 132 21.10 8.91 -4.34
CA VAL A 132 21.50 8.94 -5.76
C VAL A 132 20.72 9.95 -6.60
N SER A 133 19.66 10.54 -6.05
CA SER A 133 18.80 11.49 -6.75
C SER A 133 18.05 12.42 -5.79
N GLY A 134 17.59 13.57 -6.30
CA GLY A 134 16.81 14.54 -5.52
C GLY A 134 17.66 15.66 -4.89
N PRO A 135 17.04 16.55 -4.10
CA PRO A 135 17.71 17.73 -3.55
C PRO A 135 18.86 17.41 -2.59
N HIS A 136 18.84 16.21 -1.98
CA HIS A 136 19.87 15.70 -1.08
C HIS A 136 20.85 14.73 -1.77
N GLN A 137 20.95 14.78 -3.11
CA GLN A 137 21.86 13.90 -3.84
C GLN A 137 23.31 14.06 -3.34
N GLY A 138 23.97 12.92 -3.09
CA GLY A 138 25.32 12.86 -2.53
C GLY A 138 25.36 12.87 -1.00
N GLU A 139 24.26 13.22 -0.33
CA GLU A 139 24.13 13.06 1.12
C GLU A 139 23.88 11.58 1.49
N CYS A 140 23.93 11.32 2.79
CA CYS A 140 23.73 10.00 3.37
C CYS A 140 22.34 9.88 4.00
N SER A 141 21.61 8.83 3.63
CA SER A 141 20.40 8.40 4.35
C SER A 141 20.70 7.15 5.17
N THR A 142 20.15 7.10 6.38
CA THR A 142 20.14 5.90 7.22
C THR A 142 18.76 5.25 7.31
N ALA A 143 17.80 5.70 6.49
CA ALA A 143 16.43 5.25 6.55
C ALA A 143 16.32 3.72 6.42
N ALA A 144 15.61 3.09 7.35
CA ALA A 144 15.43 1.66 7.38
C ALA A 144 14.07 1.23 7.97
N GLY A 145 13.74 -0.03 7.72
CA GLY A 145 12.55 -0.68 8.22
C GLY A 145 11.26 -0.21 7.55
N ARG A 146 10.14 -0.66 8.12
CA ARG A 146 8.82 -0.55 7.50
C ARG A 146 8.38 0.90 7.26
N TYR A 147 8.88 1.80 8.09
CA TYR A 147 8.52 3.21 8.11
C TYR A 147 9.68 4.12 7.69
N GLN A 148 10.77 3.54 7.16
CA GLN A 148 11.98 4.25 6.70
C GLN A 148 12.49 5.30 7.70
N VAL A 149 12.53 4.92 8.99
CA VAL A 149 12.95 5.81 10.08
C VAL A 149 14.47 5.98 10.04
N LEU A 150 14.98 7.17 10.33
CA LEU A 150 16.41 7.44 10.46
C LEU A 150 16.95 6.95 11.81
N THR A 151 18.24 6.63 11.90
CA THR A 151 18.84 6.13 13.15
C THR A 151 18.63 7.08 14.33
N SER A 152 18.86 8.38 14.16
CA SER A 152 18.70 9.37 15.22
C SER A 152 17.25 9.45 15.71
N THR A 153 16.31 9.48 14.77
CA THR A 153 14.88 9.46 15.06
C THR A 153 14.50 8.18 15.78
N TRP A 154 14.98 7.01 15.35
CA TRP A 154 14.70 5.75 16.03
C TRP A 154 15.14 5.77 17.50
N LEU A 155 16.40 6.17 17.75
CA LEU A 155 16.96 6.25 19.10
C LEU A 155 16.18 7.20 20.01
N GLU A 156 15.73 8.34 19.46
CA GLU A 156 14.89 9.29 20.20
C GLU A 156 13.53 8.67 20.53
N LYS A 157 12.84 8.11 19.54
CA LYS A 157 11.46 7.63 19.68
C LYS A 157 11.36 6.35 20.49
N VAL A 158 12.30 5.42 20.36
CA VAL A 158 12.32 4.21 21.19
C VAL A 158 12.48 4.57 22.66
N LYS A 159 13.36 5.52 22.99
CA LYS A 159 13.52 6.03 24.36
C LYS A 159 12.24 6.70 24.89
N GLN A 160 11.54 7.45 24.05
CA GLN A 160 10.34 8.20 24.43
C GLN A 160 9.09 7.31 24.59
N TYR A 161 8.91 6.30 23.73
CA TYR A 161 7.63 5.61 23.58
C TYR A 161 7.61 4.16 24.08
N ARG A 162 8.76 3.53 24.31
CA ARG A 162 8.84 2.13 24.73
C ARG A 162 8.12 1.84 26.06
N SER A 163 8.23 2.73 27.05
CA SER A 163 7.59 2.52 28.36
C SER A 163 6.06 2.59 28.31
N LYS A 164 5.48 3.15 27.24
CA LYS A 164 4.04 3.27 27.02
C LYS A 164 3.43 2.01 26.37
N GLN A 165 4.22 0.97 26.14
CA GLN A 165 3.85 -0.23 25.37
C GLN A 165 3.58 -1.45 26.27
N SER A 166 3.12 -2.53 25.62
CA SER A 166 2.83 -3.83 26.24
C SER A 166 4.03 -4.34 27.04
N LYS A 167 3.77 -4.91 28.23
CA LYS A 167 4.77 -5.55 29.11
C LYS A 167 5.52 -6.72 28.43
N SER A 168 5.13 -7.11 27.22
CA SER A 168 5.70 -8.21 26.44
C SER A 168 7.07 -7.89 25.83
N LEU A 169 7.53 -6.64 25.81
CA LEU A 169 8.88 -6.27 25.34
C LEU A 169 9.96 -6.56 26.39
N THR A 170 9.99 -7.79 26.93
CA THR A 170 11.09 -8.29 27.76
C THR A 170 12.30 -8.56 26.85
N GLY A 171 13.22 -7.60 26.72
CA GLY A 171 14.38 -7.76 25.84
C GLY A 171 15.17 -6.46 25.63
N ASN A 172 16.14 -6.50 24.72
CA ASN A 172 17.01 -5.37 24.37
C ASN A 172 16.18 -4.08 24.11
N PRO A 173 16.44 -2.97 24.84
CA PRO A 173 15.69 -1.73 24.72
C PRO A 173 15.75 -1.08 23.34
N ASP A 174 16.83 -1.35 22.59
CA ASP A 174 17.12 -0.67 21.32
C ASP A 174 16.78 -1.51 20.09
N ASN A 175 16.18 -2.69 20.30
CA ASN A 175 15.86 -3.62 19.21
C ASN A 175 14.98 -2.98 18.14
N PHE A 176 15.19 -3.39 16.90
CA PHE A 176 14.47 -2.91 15.73
C PHE A 176 13.62 -4.03 15.10
N GLU A 177 13.13 -4.94 15.94
CA GLU A 177 12.25 -6.04 15.53
C GLU A 177 10.93 -5.50 14.95
N PRO A 178 10.24 -6.27 14.08
CA PRO A 178 8.99 -5.85 13.47
C PRO A 178 7.93 -5.35 14.46
N GLN A 179 7.76 -6.05 15.58
CA GLN A 179 6.83 -5.66 16.63
C GLN A 179 7.22 -4.31 17.26
N SER A 180 8.51 -4.11 17.56
CA SER A 180 9.00 -2.86 18.14
C SER A 180 8.86 -1.69 17.18
N GLN A 181 9.15 -1.88 15.89
CA GLN A 181 8.94 -0.85 14.86
C GLN A 181 7.48 -0.38 14.85
N ASP A 182 6.55 -1.32 14.80
CA ASP A 182 5.12 -1.00 14.81
C ASP A 182 4.71 -0.30 16.10
N GLU A 183 5.04 -0.86 17.26
CA GLU A 183 4.59 -0.32 18.54
C GLU A 183 5.15 1.09 18.79
N VAL A 184 6.41 1.36 18.42
CA VAL A 184 7.03 2.69 18.59
C VAL A 184 6.36 3.70 17.67
N VAL A 185 6.14 3.35 16.40
CA VAL A 185 5.49 4.25 15.46
C VAL A 185 4.02 4.46 15.82
N TYR A 186 3.30 3.42 16.26
CA TYR A 186 1.93 3.54 16.74
C TYR A 186 1.83 4.50 17.94
N ALA A 187 2.66 4.28 18.96
CA ALA A 187 2.69 5.12 20.16
C ALA A 187 3.05 6.57 19.83
N TRP A 188 3.95 6.79 18.88
CA TRP A 188 4.28 8.12 18.39
C TRP A 188 3.11 8.76 17.65
N LEU A 189 2.41 8.04 16.76
CA LEU A 189 1.26 8.54 16.01
C LEU A 189 0.07 8.93 16.89
N ILE A 190 -0.14 8.26 18.01
CA ILE A 190 -1.23 8.60 18.95
C ILE A 190 -0.84 9.68 19.98
N ASP A 191 0.42 10.15 19.98
CA ASP A 191 0.85 11.22 20.87
C ASP A 191 0.38 12.59 20.37
N ARG A 192 -0.67 13.12 21.01
CA ARG A 192 -1.27 14.41 20.67
C ARG A 192 -0.29 15.58 20.77
N HIS A 193 0.69 15.51 21.68
CA HIS A 193 1.68 16.57 21.85
C HIS A 193 2.70 16.56 20.71
N ALA A 194 3.09 15.38 20.23
CA ALA A 194 4.01 15.25 19.11
C ALA A 194 3.45 15.85 17.81
N TRP A 195 2.13 15.74 17.60
CA TRP A 195 1.48 16.15 16.36
C TRP A 195 0.62 17.42 16.48
N GLY A 196 0.45 17.96 17.69
CA GLY A 196 -0.47 19.08 17.96
C GLY A 196 -1.93 18.76 17.60
N ALA A 197 -2.29 17.48 17.48
CA ALA A 197 -3.59 17.00 17.05
C ALA A 197 -3.83 15.56 17.50
N ASP A 198 -5.10 15.17 17.65
CA ASP A 198 -5.48 13.76 17.78
C ASP A 198 -5.65 13.14 16.38
N ILE A 199 -4.66 12.37 15.95
CA ILE A 199 -4.68 11.71 14.64
C ILE A 199 -5.84 10.71 14.54
N ALA A 200 -6.14 9.95 15.60
CA ALA A 200 -7.20 8.97 15.55
C ALA A 200 -8.57 9.62 15.34
N ASP A 201 -8.83 10.74 16.02
CA ASP A 201 -10.09 11.48 15.86
C ASP A 201 -10.20 12.17 14.49
N LEU A 202 -9.10 12.69 13.95
CA LEU A 202 -9.07 13.22 12.58
C LEU A 202 -9.41 12.13 11.56
N LEU A 203 -8.83 10.94 11.71
CA LEU A 203 -9.09 9.81 10.81
C LEU A 203 -10.55 9.33 10.89
N LYS A 204 -11.13 9.25 12.09
CA LYS A 204 -12.55 8.91 12.28
C LYS A 204 -13.49 9.92 11.61
N GLN A 205 -13.09 11.20 11.59
CA GLN A 205 -13.82 12.27 10.89
C GLN A 205 -13.60 12.27 9.37
N GLY A 206 -12.87 11.29 8.82
CA GLY A 206 -12.55 11.22 7.39
C GLY A 206 -11.51 12.25 6.92
N LYS A 207 -10.82 12.93 7.84
CA LYS A 207 -9.84 14.00 7.54
C LYS A 207 -8.46 13.44 7.16
N LEU A 208 -8.43 12.40 6.32
CA LEU A 208 -7.19 11.72 5.91
C LEU A 208 -6.18 12.69 5.30
N ASN A 209 -6.61 13.56 4.38
CA ASN A 209 -5.71 14.52 3.73
C ASN A 209 -5.02 15.47 4.74
N ARG A 210 -5.74 15.88 5.79
CA ARG A 210 -5.16 16.70 6.85
C ARG A 210 -4.11 15.93 7.64
N VAL A 211 -4.37 14.65 7.92
CA VAL A 211 -3.41 13.77 8.57
C VAL A 211 -2.17 13.58 7.71
N LEU A 212 -2.32 13.24 6.42
CA LEU A 212 -1.18 13.08 5.51
C LEU A 212 -0.34 14.37 5.40
N GLN A 213 -0.98 15.54 5.34
CA GLN A 213 -0.29 16.83 5.38
C GLN A 213 0.47 17.07 6.69
N LEU A 214 -0.11 16.67 7.83
CA LEU A 214 0.55 16.80 9.13
C LEU A 214 1.81 15.93 9.23
N LEU A 215 1.76 14.76 8.59
CA LEU A 215 2.82 13.76 8.63
C LEU A 215 3.92 13.97 7.57
N SER A 216 3.68 14.79 6.55
CA SER A 216 4.57 14.93 5.39
C SER A 216 5.98 15.45 5.70
N GLY A 217 6.12 16.21 6.80
CA GLY A 217 7.43 16.65 7.28
C GLY A 217 8.29 15.53 7.86
N THR A 218 7.67 14.42 8.29
CA THR A 218 8.36 13.22 8.77
C THR A 218 8.50 12.17 7.68
N TRP A 219 7.43 11.97 6.90
CA TRP A 219 7.36 10.99 5.81
C TRP A 219 7.10 11.72 4.50
N THR A 220 8.18 12.14 3.85
CA THR A 220 8.11 12.98 2.63
C THR A 220 7.41 12.29 1.47
N SER A 221 7.36 10.95 1.46
CA SER A 221 6.66 10.16 0.43
C SER A 221 5.13 10.29 0.48
N LEU A 222 4.56 10.81 1.56
CA LEU A 222 3.10 11.02 1.71
C LEU A 222 2.56 12.19 0.87
N GLY A 223 3.43 12.96 0.22
CA GLY A 223 3.06 14.18 -0.50
C GLY A 223 2.77 15.35 0.43
N TYR A 224 2.28 16.48 -0.10
CA TYR A 224 1.99 17.74 0.62
C TYR A 224 3.19 18.64 1.01
N GLY A 225 4.38 18.38 0.46
CA GLY A 225 5.48 19.36 0.37
C GLY A 225 5.30 20.30 -0.84
N THR A 226 6.39 20.91 -1.34
CA THR A 226 6.41 21.80 -2.53
C THR A 226 6.08 21.11 -3.87
N GLU A 227 5.71 19.83 -3.87
CA GLU A 227 5.55 18.99 -5.06
C GLU A 227 4.11 18.42 -5.13
N ASN A 228 3.57 18.35 -6.36
CA ASN A 228 2.17 18.06 -6.68
C ASN A 228 1.54 16.84 -5.98
N ASN A 229 0.27 16.98 -5.58
CA ASN A 229 -0.60 15.99 -4.89
C ASN A 229 -0.98 14.74 -5.73
N SER A 230 -0.15 14.29 -6.67
CA SER A 230 -0.48 13.18 -7.59
C SER A 230 -0.52 11.82 -6.89
N ILE A 231 0.16 11.65 -5.76
CA ILE A 231 0.19 10.41 -4.96
C ILE A 231 -1.03 10.30 -4.02
N THR A 232 -1.64 11.43 -3.64
CA THR A 232 -2.75 11.51 -2.69
C THR A 232 -3.94 10.60 -3.04
N PRO A 233 -4.43 10.52 -4.29
CA PRO A 233 -5.55 9.64 -4.63
C PRO A 233 -5.21 8.15 -4.47
N MET A 234 -3.97 7.75 -4.72
CA MET A 234 -3.51 6.38 -4.49
C MET A 234 -3.49 6.07 -2.99
N LEU A 235 -2.91 6.94 -2.16
CA LEU A 235 -2.84 6.74 -0.72
C LEU A 235 -4.22 6.70 -0.07
N SER A 236 -5.17 7.48 -0.58
CA SER A 236 -6.56 7.38 -0.12
C SER A 236 -7.14 5.99 -0.38
N LYS A 237 -6.88 5.37 -1.54
CA LYS A 237 -7.37 4.02 -1.84
C LYS A 237 -6.68 2.96 -0.95
N VAL A 238 -5.37 3.10 -0.77
CA VAL A 238 -4.56 2.24 0.12
C VAL A 238 -5.11 2.30 1.54
N TYR A 239 -5.37 3.50 2.05
CA TYR A 239 -5.92 3.71 3.39
C TYR A 239 -7.30 3.07 3.55
N GLN A 240 -8.21 3.28 2.59
CA GLN A 240 -9.56 2.69 2.66
C GLN A 240 -9.53 1.16 2.64
N LYS A 241 -8.69 0.56 1.78
CA LYS A 241 -8.48 -0.90 1.76
C LYS A 241 -7.95 -1.38 3.11
N ALA A 242 -6.88 -0.74 3.62
CA ALA A 242 -6.29 -1.12 4.89
C ALA A 242 -7.27 -0.96 6.06
N LEU A 243 -8.09 0.10 6.07
CA LEU A 243 -9.08 0.37 7.10
C LEU A 243 -10.18 -0.69 7.13
N SER A 244 -10.71 -1.08 5.97
CA SER A 244 -11.69 -2.17 5.89
C SER A 244 -11.13 -3.43 6.56
N GLU A 245 -9.91 -3.82 6.20
CA GLU A 245 -9.28 -5.03 6.74
C GLU A 245 -8.97 -4.94 8.25
N GLU A 246 -8.60 -3.76 8.77
CA GLU A 246 -8.40 -3.57 10.21
C GLU A 246 -9.72 -3.61 10.99
N LEU A 247 -10.80 -3.06 10.43
CA LEU A 247 -12.13 -3.12 11.04
C LEU A 247 -12.68 -4.55 11.04
N ASP A 248 -12.52 -5.28 9.95
CA ASP A 248 -12.92 -6.69 9.85
C ASP A 248 -12.19 -7.55 10.89
N ARG A 249 -10.89 -7.31 11.11
CA ARG A 249 -10.12 -7.97 12.18
C ARG A 249 -10.69 -7.71 13.57
N VAL A 250 -11.05 -6.46 13.87
CA VAL A 250 -11.65 -6.11 15.18
C VAL A 250 -13.00 -6.82 15.34
N ASN A 251 -13.83 -6.83 14.31
CA ASN A 251 -15.13 -7.51 14.34
C ASN A 251 -15.00 -9.02 14.52
N MET A 252 -14.02 -9.66 13.90
CA MET A 252 -13.78 -11.10 14.09
C MET A 252 -13.33 -11.40 15.53
N SER A 253 -12.42 -10.60 16.09
CA SER A 253 -11.93 -10.78 17.47
C SER A 253 -12.96 -10.53 18.56
N SER A 254 -14.10 -9.89 18.26
CA SER A 254 -15.18 -9.65 19.22
C SER A 254 -16.21 -10.78 19.30
N HIS A 255 -16.07 -11.84 18.50
CA HIS A 255 -16.98 -12.99 18.44
C HIS A 255 -16.36 -14.30 18.98
N ASP A 256 -15.10 -14.26 19.44
CA ASP A 256 -14.38 -15.35 20.12
C ASP A 256 -14.33 -15.10 21.64
#